data_AF-A0A2T0KIU4-F1
#
_entry.id   AF-A0A2T0KIU4-F1
#
_cell.length_a   1.000
_cell.length_b   1.000
_cell.length_c   1.000
_cell.angle_alpha   90.00
_cell.angle_beta   90.00
_cell.angle_gamma   90.00
#
_symmetry.space_group_name_H-M   'P 1'
#
loop_
_entity.id
_entity.type
_entity.pdbx_description
1 polymer ?
#
loop_
_entity_poly.entity_id
_entity_poly.type
_entity_poly.pdbx_seq_one_letter_code
_entity_poly.pdbx_strand_id
1 'polypeptide(L)' 'MADQPDLEARARAGEWLRPGDAAQLLGIGRTTMHRRLEDGTIGWRLHAGGHQRRVNPADVIRLLEQARAEHRGEMPQA' A
#
# COMPACT_ATOMS: atom_id res chain seq x y z
N MET A 1 -0.39 -15.62 -9.19
CA MET A 1 -0.71 -14.53 -8.23
C MET A 1 0.51 -14.37 -7.34
N ALA A 2 1.06 -13.17 -7.20
CA ALA A 2 2.13 -12.96 -6.22
C ALA A 2 1.51 -13.12 -4.82
N ASP A 3 2.19 -13.85 -3.94
CA ASP A 3 1.72 -14.07 -2.58
C ASP A 3 1.89 -12.77 -1.78
N GLN A 4 0.93 -12.44 -0.91
CA GLN A 4 0.97 -11.21 -0.10
C GLN A 4 2.31 -10.96 0.63
N PRO A 5 3.00 -11.96 1.21
CA PRO A 5 4.33 -11.77 1.81
C PRO A 5 5.44 -11.40 0.81
N ASP A 6 5.35 -11.82 -0.45
CA ASP A 6 6.31 -11.39 -1.50
C ASP A 6 6.17 -9.88 -1.76
N LEU A 7 4.93 -9.40 -1.85
CA LEU A 7 4.64 -7.98 -2.04
C LEU A 7 5.11 -7.14 -0.85
N GLU A 8 4.97 -7.65 0.37
CA GLU A 8 5.46 -6.98 1.57
C GLU A 8 6.99 -6.88 1.56
N ALA A 9 7.67 -7.99 1.25
CA ALA A 9 9.13 -8.04 1.18
C ALA A 9 9.68 -7.04 0.15
N ARG A 10 9.02 -6.94 -1.01
CA ARG A 10 9.38 -5.97 -2.05
C ARG A 10 9.15 -4.52 -1.61
N ALA A 11 8.04 -4.24 -0.95
CA ALA A 11 7.82 -2.91 -0.35
C ALA A 11 8.90 -2.59 0.70
N ARG A 12 9.23 -3.54 1.58
CA ARG A 12 10.30 -3.35 2.57
C ARG A 12 11.69 -3.21 1.95
N ALA A 13 11.95 -3.83 0.80
CA ALA A 13 13.16 -3.63 0.01
C ALA A 13 13.24 -2.24 -0.65
N GLY A 14 12.20 -1.40 -0.50
CA GLY A 14 12.13 -0.08 -1.12
C GLY A 14 11.69 -0.13 -2.58
N GLU A 15 11.11 -1.24 -3.03
CA GLU A 15 10.64 -1.36 -4.40
C GLU A 15 9.28 -0.69 -4.60
N TRP A 16 9.19 0.10 -5.67
CA TRP A 16 7.98 0.82 -6.04
C TRP A 16 6.93 -0.12 -6.60
N LEU A 17 5.82 -0.27 -5.87
CA LEU A 17 4.75 -1.22 -6.21
C LEU A 17 3.73 -0.63 -7.18
N ARG A 18 2.99 -1.49 -7.87
CA ARG A 18 1.81 -1.06 -8.65
C ARG A 18 0.63 -0.81 -7.71
N PRO A 19 -0.30 0.08 -8.08
CA PRO A 19 -1.50 0.35 -7.27
C PRO A 19 -2.33 -0.92 -7.00
N GLY A 20 -2.40 -1.86 -7.95
CA GLY A 20 -3.10 -3.12 -7.75
C GLY A 20 -2.43 -4.08 -6.76
N ASP A 21 -1.09 -4.08 -6.70
CA ASP A 21 -0.32 -4.89 -5.76
C ASP A 21 -0.39 -4.28 -4.35
N ALA A 22 -0.21 -2.96 -4.24
CA ALA A 22 -0.34 -2.25 -2.98
C ALA A 22 -1.78 -2.32 -2.41
N ALA A 23 -2.80 -2.33 -3.27
CA ALA A 23 -4.19 -2.51 -2.83
C ALA A 23 -4.43 -3.89 -2.22
N GLN A 24 -3.88 -4.93 -2.85
CA GLN A 24 -3.90 -6.29 -2.29
C GLN A 24 -3.15 -6.35 -0.96
N LEU A 25 -1.96 -5.76 -0.87
CA LEU A 25 -1.17 -5.76 0.36
C LEU A 25 -1.92 -5.12 1.54
N LEU A 26 -2.58 -4.00 1.28
CA LEU A 26 -3.37 -3.27 2.29
C LEU A 26 -4.76 -3.89 2.54
N GLY A 27 -5.14 -4.93 1.79
CA GLY A 27 -6.48 -5.52 1.88
C GLY A 27 -7.61 -4.58 1.46
N ILE A 28 -7.32 -3.54 0.66
CA ILE A 28 -8.31 -2.55 0.22
C ILE A 28 -8.70 -2.73 -1.26
N GLY A 29 -9.88 -2.23 -1.61
CA GLY A 29 -10.31 -2.17 -3.02
C GLY A 29 -9.40 -1.27 -3.87
N ARG A 30 -9.26 -1.61 -5.16
CA ARG A 30 -8.48 -0.80 -6.13
C ARG A 30 -9.01 0.63 -6.24
N THR A 31 -10.33 0.83 -6.18
CA THR A 31 -10.94 2.16 -6.20
C THR A 31 -10.54 2.99 -4.97
N THR A 32 -10.51 2.37 -3.79
CA THR A 32 -10.04 3.01 -2.55
C THR A 32 -8.56 3.40 -2.65
N MET A 33 -7.74 2.51 -3.22
CA MET A 33 -6.34 2.83 -3.51
C MET A 33 -6.22 4.04 -4.44
N HIS A 34 -6.94 4.06 -5.55
CA HIS A 34 -6.91 5.20 -6.47
C HIS A 34 -7.31 6.52 -5.78
N ARG A 35 -8.37 6.52 -4.97
CA ARG A 35 -8.76 7.68 -4.16
C ARG A 35 -7.66 8.14 -3.22
N ARG A 36 -6.98 7.23 -2.51
CA ARG A 36 -5.85 7.55 -1.60
C ARG A 36 -4.66 8.18 -2.34
N LEU A 37 -4.44 7.79 -3.60
CA LEU A 37 -3.40 8.38 -4.45
C LEU A 37 -3.80 9.78 -4.94
N GLU A 38 -5.08 9.98 -5.27
CA GLU A 38 -5.61 11.28 -5.72
C GLU A 38 -5.70 12.29 -4.57
N ASP A 39 -6.06 11.83 -3.38
CA ASP A 39 -6.13 12.64 -2.15
C ASP A 39 -4.74 12.96 -1.57
N GLY A 40 -3.68 12.32 -2.09
CA GLY A 40 -2.31 12.52 -1.63
C GLY A 40 -1.98 11.84 -0.30
N THR A 41 -2.87 11.00 0.22
CA THR A 41 -2.62 10.19 1.43
C THR A 41 -1.45 9.24 1.23
N ILE A 42 -1.25 8.76 -0.01
CA ILE A 42 -0.15 7.86 -0.37
C ILE A 42 0.67 8.51 -1.49
N GLY A 43 1.97 8.64 -1.27
CA GLY A 43 2.88 9.13 -2.29
C GLY A 43 2.90 8.21 -3.51
N TRP A 44 2.86 8.79 -4.71
CA TRP A 44 3.00 8.04 -5.94
C TRP A 44 3.85 8.81 -6.95
N ARG A 45 4.42 8.07 -7.89
CA ARG A 45 5.15 8.63 -9.03
C ARG A 45 4.76 7.93 -10.30
N LEU A 46 4.94 8.63 -11.41
CA LEU A 46 4.90 7.98 -12.72
C LEU A 46 6.22 7.25 -12.95
N HIS A 47 6.15 6.06 -13.52
CA HIS A 47 7.35 5.41 -14.03
C HIS A 47 7.88 6.21 -15.23
N ALA A 48 9.17 6.55 -15.24
CA ALA A 48 9.81 7.22 -16.36
C ALA A 48 9.52 6.48 -17.67
N GLY A 49 8.77 7.12 -18.57
CA GLY A 49 8.38 6.58 -19.88
C GLY A 49 7.03 5.85 -19.95
N GLY A 50 6.20 5.86 -18.89
CA GLY A 50 4.90 5.17 -18.93
C GLY A 50 3.76 5.85 -18.19
N HIS A 51 2.52 5.53 -18.60
CA HIS A 51 1.28 5.92 -17.92
C HIS A 51 1.01 5.14 -16.63
N GLN A 52 1.92 4.25 -16.22
CA GLN A 52 1.73 3.43 -15.04
C GLN A 52 2.17 4.17 -13.77
N ARG A 53 1.21 4.38 -12.88
CA ARG A 53 1.46 4.88 -11.52
C ARG A 53 2.20 3.81 -10.70
N ARG A 54 3.13 4.27 -9.89
CA ARG A 54 3.90 3.48 -8.93
C ARG A 54 3.71 4.10 -7.55
N VAL A 55 3.39 3.27 -6.59
CA VAL A 55 3.05 3.65 -5.22
C VAL A 55 4.32 3.60 -4.37
N ASN A 56 4.51 4.62 -3.53
CA ASN A 56 5.62 4.70 -2.61
C ASN A 56 5.55 3.56 -1.59
N PRO A 57 6.55 2.68 -1.51
CA PRO A 57 6.53 1.57 -0.58
C PRO A 57 6.55 2.00 0.88
N ALA A 58 7.19 3.13 1.21
CA ALA A 58 7.28 3.61 2.59
C ALA A 58 5.90 3.96 3.17
N ASP A 59 5.06 4.64 2.38
CA ASP A 59 3.67 4.96 2.78
C ASP A 59 2.81 3.70 2.89
N VAL A 60 2.99 2.74 1.98
CA VAL A 60 2.27 1.46 2.02
C VAL A 60 2.61 0.67 3.27
N ILE A 61 3.90 0.55 3.62
CA ILE A 61 4.32 -0.13 4.86
C ILE A 61 3.79 0.62 6.08
N ARG A 62 3.86 1.95 6.11
CA ARG A 62 3.31 2.75 7.20
C ARG A 62 1.82 2.48 7.40
N LEU A 63 1.03 2.49 6.32
CA LEU A 63 -0.40 2.21 6.38
C LEU A 63 -0.70 0.77 6.79
N LEU A 64 0.11 -0.19 6.34
CA LEU A 64 -0.02 -1.58 6.73
C LEU A 64 0.26 -1.76 8.24
N GLU A 65 1.30 -1.12 8.76
CA GLU A 65 1.62 -1.12 10.19
C GLU A 65 0.52 -0.43 11.00
N GLN A 66 -0.07 0.67 10.49
CA GLN A 66 -1.22 1.31 11.11
C GLN A 66 -2.44 0.41 11.12
N ALA A 67 -2.83 -0.20 9.99
CA ALA A 67 -3.96 -1.13 9.92
C ALA A 67 -3.74 -2.35 10.82
N ARG A 68 -2.50 -2.85 10.91
CA ARG A 68 -2.15 -3.94 11.82
C ARG A 68 -2.18 -3.49 13.29
N ALA A 69 -1.76 -2.27 13.59
CA ALA A 69 -1.84 -1.70 14.93
C ALA A 69 -3.29 -1.41 15.32
N GLU A 70 -4.15 -1.00 14.38
CA GLU A 70 -5.59 -0.88 14.59
C GLU A 70 -6.18 -2.27 14.82
N HIS A 71 -5.98 -3.26 13.95
CA HIS A 71 -6.48 -4.62 14.19
C HIS A 71 -5.92 -5.31 15.44
N ARG A 72 -4.68 -4.99 15.85
CA ARG A 72 -4.08 -5.49 17.11
C ARG A 72 -4.50 -4.65 18.32
N GLY A 73 -4.87 -3.40 18.09
CA GLY A 73 -5.33 -2.41 19.06
C GLY A 73 -6.86 -2.35 19.18
N GLU A 74 -7.60 -3.05 18.31
CA GLU A 74 -9.04 -3.36 18.34
C GLU A 74 -9.35 -4.43 19.40
N MET A 75 -8.49 -4.52 20.42
CA MET A 75 -8.91 -4.70 21.79
C MET A 75 -8.42 -3.52 22.65
N PRO A 76 -9.16 -2.39 22.69
CA PRO A 76 -9.45 -1.73 23.95
C PRO A 76 -10.66 -2.44 24.55
N GLN A 77 -10.43 -3.17 25.63
CA GLN A 77 -11.42 -3.39 26.66
C GLN A 77 -11.90 -2.02 27.17
N ALA A 78 -13.18 -1.67 26.96
CA ALA A 78 -13.98 -0.76 27.78
C ALA A 78 -15.44 -0.77 27.30
#